data_AF-A0A962G5D7-F1
#
_entry.id   AF-A0A962G5D7-F1
#
_cell.length_a   1.000
_cell.length_b   1.000
_cell.length_c   1.000
_cell.angle_alpha   90.00
_cell.angle_beta   90.00
_cell.angle_gamma   90.00
#
_symmetry.space_group_name_H-M   'P 1'
#
loop_
_entity.id
_entity.type
_entity.pdbx_description
1 polymer ?
#
loop_
_entity_poly.entity_id
_entity_poly.type
_entity_poly.pdbx_seq_one_letter_code
_entity_poly.pdbx_strand_id
1 'polypeptide(L)'
;GEIALCPEGEAVVWRARKSPKLHGTLHRVAARWLVEWDEPDVAGADAWLDPATVAGDGVTLAMRAIDPETDFSYDFQDLAPTRLRACE
;
A
#
# COMPACT_ATOMS: atom_id res chain seq x y z
N GLY A 1 -8.74 9.47 0.05
CA GLY A 1 -9.24 9.10 1.39
C GLY A 1 -8.05 9.04 2.33
N GLU A 2 -8.24 8.82 3.63
CA GLU A 2 -7.09 8.52 4.51
C GLU A 2 -6.66 7.06 4.31
N ILE A 3 -5.36 6.83 4.35
CA ILE A 3 -4.73 5.51 4.34
C ILE A 3 -3.89 5.42 5.61
N ALA A 4 -4.09 4.37 6.39
CA ALA A 4 -3.25 4.06 7.54
C ALA A 4 -2.23 2.98 7.15
N LEU A 5 -0.97 3.20 7.54
CA LEU A 5 0.10 2.21 7.50
C LEU A 5 0.64 2.07 8.92
N CYS A 6 0.03 1.19 9.72
CA CYS A 6 0.26 1.13 11.16
C CYS A 6 0.72 -0.24 11.62
N PRO A 7 1.57 -0.30 12.66
CA PRO A 7 1.96 -1.57 13.25
C PRO A 7 0.75 -2.21 13.94
N GLU A 8 0.55 -3.50 13.70
CA GLU A 8 -0.43 -4.34 14.38
C GLU A 8 0.23 -5.68 14.73
N GLY A 9 0.50 -5.86 16.02
CA GLY A 9 1.32 -6.99 16.48
C GLY A 9 2.73 -6.91 15.89
N GLU A 10 3.12 -7.97 15.17
CA GLU A 10 4.44 -8.09 14.52
C GLU A 10 4.45 -7.60 13.07
N ALA A 11 3.31 -7.17 12.53
CA ALA A 11 3.14 -6.76 11.15
C ALA A 11 2.86 -5.26 11.02
N VAL A 12 3.00 -4.72 9.81
CA VAL A 12 2.49 -3.39 9.45
C VAL A 12 1.31 -3.59 8.50
N VAL A 13 0.18 -2.97 8.78
CA VAL A 13 -1.07 -3.16 8.04
C VAL A 13 -1.42 -1.89 7.28
N TRP A 14 -1.77 -2.06 6.00
CA TRP A 14 -2.36 -1.03 5.15
C TRP A 14 -3.88 -1.04 5.26
N ARG A 15 -4.50 0.12 5.46
CA ARG A 15 -5.97 0.29 5.45
C ARG A 15 -6.38 1.55 4.73
N ALA A 16 -7.10 1.42 3.61
CA ALA A 16 -7.67 2.56 2.90
C ALA A 16 -9.13 2.83 3.33
N ARG A 17 -9.38 3.96 4.00
CA ARG A 17 -10.73 4.29 4.54
C ARG A 17 -11.82 4.40 3.47
N LYS A 18 -11.48 4.87 2.27
CA LYS A 18 -12.44 5.03 1.16
C LYS A 18 -12.58 3.79 0.27
N SER A 19 -11.69 2.82 0.44
CA SER A 19 -11.67 1.58 -0.35
C SER A 19 -11.41 0.43 0.60
N PRO A 20 -12.41 -0.02 1.40
CA PRO A 20 -12.20 -1.05 2.42
C PRO A 20 -11.60 -2.35 1.88
N LYS A 21 -11.81 -2.64 0.59
CA LYS A 21 -11.19 -3.78 -0.09
C LYS A 21 -9.66 -3.68 -0.23
N LEU A 22 -9.10 -2.47 -0.18
CA LEU A 22 -7.66 -2.23 -0.15
C LEU A 22 -7.18 -2.25 1.31
N HIS A 23 -7.20 -3.44 1.90
CA HIS A 23 -6.56 -3.74 3.17
C HIS A 23 -5.65 -4.94 3.02
N GLY A 24 -4.52 -4.89 3.70
CA GLY A 24 -3.49 -5.90 3.52
C GLY A 24 -2.29 -5.70 4.41
N THR A 25 -1.37 -6.64 4.35
CA THR A 25 -0.18 -6.69 5.19
C THR A 25 1.06 -6.29 4.40
N LEU A 26 1.95 -5.53 5.03
CA LEU A 26 3.24 -5.17 4.46
C LEU A 26 4.29 -6.22 4.77
N HIS A 27 5.00 -6.66 3.74
CA HIS A 27 6.14 -7.57 3.83
C HIS A 27 7.41 -6.90 3.30
N ARG A 28 8.53 -7.09 4.00
CA ARG A 28 9.84 -6.65 3.51
C ARG A 28 10.43 -7.71 2.60
N VAL A 29 10.59 -7.39 1.31
CA VAL A 29 11.25 -8.27 0.33
C VAL A 29 12.52 -7.59 -0.15
N ALA A 30 13.66 -8.06 0.36
CA ALA A 30 14.96 -7.42 0.18
C ALA A 30 14.91 -5.91 0.53
N ALA A 31 15.09 -5.03 -0.46
CA ALA A 31 15.10 -3.58 -0.27
C ALA A 31 13.73 -2.91 -0.45
N ARG A 32 12.68 -3.66 -0.84
CA ARG A 32 11.37 -3.13 -1.21
C ARG A 32 10.28 -3.60 -0.24
N TRP A 33 9.16 -2.88 -0.23
CA TRP A 33 7.96 -3.27 0.50
C TRP A 33 6.95 -3.86 -0.46
N LEU A 34 6.37 -4.99 -0.06
CA LEU A 34 5.26 -5.65 -0.70
C LEU A 34 4.01 -5.41 0.14
N VAL A 35 2.87 -5.17 -0.50
CA VAL A 35 1.55 -5.22 0.11
C VAL A 35 0.86 -6.48 -0.42
N GLU A 36 0.62 -7.43 0.47
CA GLU A 36 -0.23 -8.60 0.24
C GLU A 36 -1.65 -8.23 0.64
N TRP A 37 -2.60 -8.30 -0.28
CA TRP A 37 -3.98 -7.91 -0.01
C TRP A 37 -4.78 -9.06 0.62
N ASP A 38 -5.57 -8.75 1.63
CA ASP A 38 -6.32 -9.77 2.38
C ASP A 38 -7.64 -10.17 1.67
N GLU A 39 -8.20 -9.30 0.82
CA GLU A 39 -9.48 -9.57 0.15
C GLU A 39 -9.34 -10.62 -0.96
N PRO A 40 -10.19 -11.67 -1.00
CA PRO A 40 -10.10 -12.73 -1.99
C PRO A 40 -10.23 -12.27 -3.44
N ASP A 41 -11.04 -11.25 -3.72
CA ASP A 41 -11.20 -10.69 -5.08
C ASP A 41 -9.99 -9.85 -5.52
N VAL A 42 -9.12 -9.50 -4.56
CA VAL A 42 -7.87 -8.74 -4.74
C VAL A 42 -6.66 -9.66 -4.56
N ALA A 43 -6.86 -10.89 -4.08
CA ALA A 43 -5.80 -11.87 -3.90
C ALA A 43 -5.15 -12.19 -5.26
N GLY A 44 -3.83 -12.09 -5.33
CA GLY A 44 -3.06 -12.18 -6.58
C GLY A 44 -2.80 -10.82 -7.26
N ALA A 45 -3.36 -9.72 -6.76
CA ALA A 45 -3.06 -8.35 -7.17
C ALA A 45 -2.00 -7.68 -6.27
N ASP A 46 -1.10 -8.48 -5.70
CA ASP A 46 -0.07 -8.01 -4.78
C ASP A 46 0.71 -6.83 -5.39
N ALA A 47 1.01 -5.85 -4.56
CA ALA A 47 1.54 -4.57 -5.01
C ALA A 47 2.88 -4.25 -4.34
N TRP A 48 3.85 -3.87 -5.15
CA TRP A 48 5.02 -3.17 -4.66
C TRP A 48 4.64 -1.79 -4.14
N LEU A 49 5.20 -1.42 -2.98
CA LEU A 49 5.11 -0.10 -2.39
C LEU A 49 6.51 0.52 -2.35
N ASP A 50 6.69 1.60 -3.11
CA ASP A 50 7.98 2.28 -3.23
C ASP A 50 7.85 3.77 -2.86
N PRO A 51 8.88 4.38 -2.24
CA PRO A 51 8.95 5.82 -2.12
C PRO A 51 9.10 6.43 -3.53
N ALA A 52 8.18 7.30 -3.92
CA ALA A 52 8.13 7.92 -5.23
C ALA A 52 8.89 9.25 -5.28
N THR A 53 8.70 10.09 -4.26
CA THR A 53 9.33 11.41 -4.17
C THR A 53 9.65 11.71 -2.71
N VAL A 54 10.86 12.21 -2.48
CA VAL A 54 11.24 12.88 -1.23
C VAL A 54 11.39 14.35 -1.56
N ALA A 55 10.40 15.17 -1.19
CA ALA A 55 10.41 16.62 -1.43
C ALA A 55 10.12 17.35 -0.12
N GLY A 56 11.06 18.19 0.30
CA GLY A 56 11.04 18.78 1.64
C GLY A 56 11.00 17.68 2.72
N ASP A 57 10.10 17.81 3.69
CA ASP A 57 9.92 16.84 4.79
C ASP A 57 8.93 15.70 4.44
N GLY A 58 8.38 15.69 3.22
CA GLY A 58 7.35 14.75 2.80
C GLY A 58 7.90 13.56 2.01
N VAL A 59 7.44 12.36 2.36
CA VAL A 59 7.59 11.15 1.53
C VAL A 59 6.25 10.84 0.89
N THR A 60 6.25 10.77 -0.45
CA THR A 60 5.14 10.24 -1.23
C THR A 60 5.41 8.77 -1.54
N LEU A 61 4.42 7.91 -1.35
CA LEU A 61 4.49 6.51 -1.75
C LEU A 61 3.80 6.33 -3.11
N ALA A 62 4.30 5.40 -3.91
CA ALA A 62 3.64 4.91 -5.11
C ALA A 62 3.48 3.40 -5.04
N MET A 63 2.42 2.89 -5.65
CA MET A 63 2.14 1.47 -5.73
C MET A 63 2.30 0.97 -7.17
N ARG A 64 2.78 -0.27 -7.33
CA ARG A 64 2.88 -0.93 -8.64
C ARG A 64 2.49 -2.39 -8.52
N ALA A 65 1.66 -2.90 -9.44
CA ALA A 65 1.34 -4.32 -9.48
C ALA A 65 2.62 -5.16 -9.63
N ILE A 66 2.65 -6.34 -9.01
CA ILE A 66 3.68 -7.35 -9.29
C ILE A 66 3.46 -7.91 -10.69
N ASP A 67 2.25 -8.37 -10.98
CA ASP A 67 1.88 -8.97 -12.26
C ASP A 67 1.33 -7.88 -13.20
N PRO A 68 1.91 -7.67 -14.40
CA PRO A 68 1.39 -6.72 -15.38
C PRO A 68 -0.02 -7.08 -15.91
N GLU A 69 -0.46 -8.33 -15.75
CA GLU A 69 -1.80 -8.80 -16.13
C GLU A 69 -2.82 -8.67 -15.00
N THR A 70 -2.43 -8.11 -13.85
CA THR A 70 -3.33 -7.82 -12.73
C THR A 70 -4.52 -6.97 -13.21
N ASP A 71 -5.75 -7.42 -12.92
CA ASP A 71 -6.95 -6.67 -13.24
C ASP A 71 -6.95 -5.31 -12.54
N PHE A 72 -6.93 -4.24 -13.33
CA PHE A 72 -6.80 -2.85 -12.88
C PHE A 72 -8.03 -2.31 -12.14
N SER A 73 -9.11 -3.09 -11.98
CA SER A 73 -10.38 -2.64 -11.39
C SER A 73 -10.31 -1.99 -9.98
N TYR A 74 -9.16 -2.11 -9.29
CA TYR A 74 -8.95 -1.56 -7.95
C TYR A 74 -8.15 -0.24 -7.89
N ASP A 75 -7.60 0.21 -9.02
CA ASP A 75 -6.88 1.49 -9.19
C ASP A 75 -5.83 1.82 -8.10
N PHE A 76 -5.23 0.81 -7.45
CA PHE A 76 -4.26 1.06 -6.39
C PHE A 76 -3.00 1.74 -6.92
N GLN A 77 -2.66 1.55 -8.20
CA GLN A 77 -1.55 2.24 -8.88
C GLN A 77 -1.71 3.77 -8.94
N ASP A 78 -2.95 4.29 -8.84
CA ASP A 78 -3.22 5.73 -8.84
C ASP A 78 -3.05 6.35 -7.44
N LEU A 79 -2.82 5.53 -6.42
CA LEU A 79 -2.60 6.02 -5.06
C LEU A 79 -1.20 6.65 -4.94
N ALA A 80 -1.21 7.92 -4.54
CA ALA A 80 0.00 8.69 -4.21
C ALA A 80 -0.08 9.28 -2.79
N PRO A 81 -0.20 8.46 -1.73
CA PRO A 81 -0.35 8.98 -0.38
C PRO A 81 0.93 9.69 0.07
N THR A 82 0.72 10.83 0.74
CA THR A 82 1.76 11.58 1.43
C THR A 82 1.67 11.34 2.92
N ARG A 83 2.81 11.28 3.61
CA ARG A 83 2.82 11.15 5.07
C ARG A 83 2.14 12.35 5.73
N LEU A 84 1.10 12.11 6.51
CA LEU A 84 0.37 13.15 7.26
C LEU A 84 0.74 13.18 8.75
N ARG A 85 0.72 12.03 9.43
CA ARG A 85 0.96 11.90 10.88
C ARG A 85 1.43 10.48 11.24
N ALA A 86 1.89 10.31 12.48
CA ALA A 86 2.14 8.99 13.05
C ALA A 86 0.82 8.27 13.35
N CYS A 87 0.87 6.95 13.46
CA CYS A 87 -0.23 6.15 14.02
C CYS A 87 -0.48 6.53 15.47
N GLU A 88 -1.73 6.39 15.90
CA GLU A 88 -2.16 6.60 17.29
C GLU A 88 -1.79 5.42 18.18
#